data_AF-A0A7C4YKB1-F1
#
_entry.id   AF-A0A7C4YKB1-F1
#
_cell.length_a   1.000
_cell.length_b   1.000
_cell.length_c   1.000
_cell.angle_alpha   90.00
_cell.angle_beta   90.00
_cell.angle_gamma   90.00
#
_symmetry.space_group_name_H-M   'P 1'
#
loop_
_entity.id
_entity.type
_entity.pdbx_description
1 polymer ?
#
loop_
_entity_poly.entity_id
_entity_poly.type
_entity_poly.pdbx_seq_one_letter_code
_entity_poly.pdbx_strand_id
1 'polypeptide(L)'
;MQAESPKPTTIAAFSPIVRWLSVLSLIALAIQSTSCSSKPPYENKSVAELEKMLGESDPSRQAAAAFGLSQHGGDARPAIPALVAALRSNDALVRQNSALALGAIGPDAAGAVDAL
;
A
#
# COMPACT_ATOMS: atom_id res chain seq x y z
N MET A 1 -23.04 -14.03 78.55
CA MET A 1 -21.79 -14.19 77.79
C MET A 1 -22.10 -13.95 76.32
N GLN A 2 -21.48 -12.90 75.76
CA GLN A 2 -21.23 -12.56 74.34
C GLN A 2 -22.45 -12.50 73.39
N ALA A 3 -22.85 -11.32 72.88
CA ALA A 3 -22.25 -10.58 71.75
C ALA A 3 -22.15 -11.51 70.52
N GLU A 4 -22.77 -11.25 69.37
CA GLU A 4 -22.64 -10.04 68.57
C GLU A 4 -23.49 -10.27 67.29
N SER A 5 -24.19 -9.26 66.78
CA SER A 5 -24.66 -9.27 65.39
C SER A 5 -24.86 -7.84 64.89
N PRO A 6 -23.85 -7.23 64.24
CA PRO A 6 -24.03 -5.97 63.52
C PRO A 6 -24.76 -6.19 62.19
N LYS A 7 -25.75 -5.33 61.94
CA LYS A 7 -26.31 -5.01 60.63
C LYS A 7 -25.71 -3.66 60.15
N PRO A 8 -25.94 -3.21 58.91
CA PRO A 8 -25.27 -3.65 57.68
C PRO A 8 -24.67 -2.42 56.95
N THR A 9 -23.41 -2.44 56.52
CA THR A 9 -22.85 -1.27 55.83
C THR A 9 -22.40 -1.60 54.43
N THR A 10 -23.32 -1.34 53.51
CA THR A 10 -23.11 -1.09 52.10
C THR A 10 -21.87 -0.21 51.86
N ILE A 11 -20.84 -0.75 51.23
CA ILE A 11 -19.82 0.05 50.55
C ILE A 11 -19.58 -0.59 49.19
N ALA A 12 -20.46 -0.28 48.24
CA ALA A 12 -20.19 -0.46 46.82
C ALA A 12 -19.11 0.56 46.41
N ALA A 13 -17.84 0.21 46.65
CA ALA A 13 -16.69 0.94 46.14
C ALA A 13 -16.51 0.61 44.64
N PHE A 14 -17.34 1.25 43.80
CA PHE A 14 -17.17 1.21 42.36
C PHE A 14 -15.96 2.08 41.98
N SER A 15 -14.91 1.40 41.55
CA SER A 15 -13.54 1.89 41.37
C SER A 15 -13.43 3.12 40.44
N PRO A 16 -12.81 4.24 40.87
CA PRO A 16 -12.58 5.44 40.04
C PRO A 16 -11.69 5.16 38.80
N ILE A 17 -11.01 4.01 38.80
CA ILE A 17 -10.08 3.56 37.77
C ILE A 17 -10.82 3.25 36.46
N VAL A 18 -12.04 2.71 36.52
CA VAL A 18 -12.81 2.33 35.32
C VAL A 18 -13.30 3.57 34.56
N ARG A 19 -13.60 4.66 35.29
CA ARG A 19 -14.01 5.95 34.69
C ARG A 19 -12.88 6.63 33.93
N TRP A 20 -11.65 6.56 34.46
CA TRP A 20 -10.46 7.08 33.78
C TRP A 20 -10.12 6.28 32.51
N LEU A 21 -10.30 4.95 32.56
CA LEU A 21 -10.12 4.08 31.39
C LEU A 21 -11.11 4.40 30.26
N SER A 22 -12.38 4.74 30.58
CA SER A 22 -13.37 5.14 29.57
C SER A 22 -13.04 6.47 28.88
N VAL A 23 -12.47 7.44 29.61
CA VAL A 23 -12.10 8.75 29.05
C VAL A 23 -10.84 8.65 28.18
N LEU A 24 -9.85 7.84 28.59
CA LEU A 24 -8.67 7.51 27.79
C LEU A 24 -9.02 6.77 26.49
N SER A 25 -10.04 5.89 26.54
CA SER A 25 -10.54 5.18 25.35
C SER A 25 -11.11 6.13 24.28
N LEU A 26 -11.79 7.20 24.68
CA LEU A 26 -12.37 8.19 23.75
C LEU A 26 -11.33 9.13 23.14
N ILE A 27 -10.25 9.47 23.87
CA ILE A 27 -9.17 10.32 23.35
C ILE A 27 -8.30 9.55 22.33
N ALA A 28 -8.09 8.25 22.53
CA ALA A 28 -7.35 7.40 21.59
C ALA A 28 -8.09 7.19 20.24
N LEU A 29 -9.41 7.35 20.21
CA LEU A 29 -10.19 7.22 18.97
C LEU A 29 -10.01 8.42 18.02
N ALA A 30 -9.61 9.59 18.54
CA ALA A 30 -9.46 10.82 17.75
C ALA A 30 -8.08 10.97 17.07
N ILE A 31 -7.11 10.08 17.35
CA ILE A 31 -5.78 10.11 16.70
C ILE A 31 -5.75 9.25 15.43
N GLN A 32 -6.80 8.47 15.17
CA GLN A 32 -6.93 7.63 13.97
C GLN A 32 -7.36 8.42 12.73
N SER A 33 -7.36 9.75 12.78
CA SER A 33 -7.50 10.61 11.60
C SER A 33 -6.25 10.53 10.73
N THR A 34 -6.28 9.51 9.89
CA THR A 34 -5.60 9.25 8.62
C THR A 34 -4.77 10.42 8.10
N SER A 35 -3.51 10.48 8.50
CA SER A 35 -2.48 11.11 7.67
C SER A 35 -2.20 10.15 6.51
N CYS A 36 -2.96 10.29 5.41
CA CYS A 36 -2.65 9.64 4.15
C CYS A 36 -1.38 10.30 3.57
N SER A 37 -0.22 9.88 4.07
CA SER A 37 1.02 10.00 3.30
C SER A 37 0.99 8.91 2.22
N SER A 38 0.27 9.15 1.13
CA SER A 38 0.23 8.21 0.01
C SER A 38 1.58 8.25 -0.71
N LYS A 39 2.52 7.43 -0.22
CA LYS A 39 3.73 7.06 -0.96
C LYS A 39 3.34 6.61 -2.38
N PRO A 40 4.13 6.93 -3.42
CA PRO A 40 3.82 6.49 -4.77
C PRO A 40 3.62 4.96 -4.81
N PRO A 41 2.62 4.46 -5.54
CA PRO A 41 2.18 3.06 -5.44
C PRO A 41 3.21 2.04 -5.98
N TYR A 42 4.36 2.48 -6.48
CA TYR A 42 5.47 1.65 -6.99
C TYR A 42 6.67 1.57 -6.03
N GLU A 43 6.69 2.35 -4.95
CA GLU A 43 7.84 2.45 -4.04
C GLU A 43 8.06 1.14 -3.25
N ASN A 44 9.29 0.59 -3.27
CA ASN A 44 9.70 -0.65 -2.61
C ASN A 44 8.99 -1.94 -3.08
N LYS A 45 8.44 -1.97 -4.31
CA LYS A 45 7.84 -3.18 -4.87
C LYS A 45 8.87 -4.02 -5.61
N SER A 46 8.68 -5.33 -5.61
CA SER A 46 9.46 -6.25 -6.45
C SER A 46 9.00 -6.20 -7.92
N VAL A 47 9.87 -6.64 -8.84
CA VAL A 47 9.56 -6.75 -10.27
C VAL A 47 8.28 -7.56 -10.52
N ALA A 48 8.09 -8.67 -9.82
CA ALA A 48 6.89 -9.52 -9.96
C ALA A 48 5.60 -8.82 -9.51
N GLU A 49 5.65 -8.00 -8.45
CA GLU A 49 4.50 -7.22 -8.02
C GLU A 49 4.17 -6.09 -9.00
N LEU A 50 5.20 -5.46 -9.56
CA LEU A 50 5.04 -4.41 -10.56
C LEU A 50 4.47 -4.98 -11.87
N GLU A 51 4.92 -6.15 -12.33
CA GLU A 51 4.30 -6.86 -13.45
C GLU A 51 2.82 -7.11 -13.23
N LYS A 52 2.46 -7.60 -12.03
CA LYS A 52 1.06 -7.83 -11.68
C LYS A 52 0.25 -6.53 -11.75
N MET A 53 0.80 -5.43 -11.22
CA MET A 53 0.15 -4.12 -11.27
C MET A 53 0.02 -3.57 -12.69
N LEU A 54 0.96 -3.89 -13.58
CA LEU A 54 0.89 -3.52 -15.00
C LEU A 54 -0.30 -4.19 -15.71
N GLY A 55 -0.74 -5.35 -15.22
CA GLY A 55 -1.93 -6.06 -15.71
C GLY A 55 -3.26 -5.57 -15.12
N GLU A 56 -3.27 -4.68 -14.12
CA GLU A 56 -4.50 -4.16 -13.52
C GLU A 56 -5.18 -3.10 -14.42
N SER A 57 -6.50 -2.95 -14.32
CA SER A 57 -7.29 -2.10 -15.23
C SER A 57 -7.12 -0.59 -15.06
N ASP A 58 -6.47 -0.11 -13.99
CA ASP A 58 -6.31 1.32 -13.72
C ASP A 58 -5.05 1.88 -14.42
N PRO A 59 -5.20 2.78 -15.41
CA PRO A 59 -4.06 3.34 -16.14
C PRO A 59 -3.04 4.03 -15.24
N SER A 60 -3.47 4.63 -14.13
CA SER A 60 -2.55 5.29 -13.19
C SER A 60 -1.64 4.27 -12.51
N ARG A 61 -2.19 3.11 -12.13
CA ARG A 61 -1.44 1.99 -11.56
C ARG A 61 -0.53 1.32 -12.58
N GLN A 62 -1.00 1.18 -13.83
CA GLN A 62 -0.17 0.66 -14.91
C GLN A 62 1.03 1.58 -15.19
N ALA A 63 0.81 2.90 -15.28
CA ALA A 63 1.87 3.87 -15.51
C ALA A 63 2.87 3.89 -14.35
N ALA A 64 2.38 3.83 -13.11
CA ALA A 64 3.19 3.68 -11.90
C ALA A 64 4.03 2.40 -11.93
N ALA A 65 3.43 1.27 -12.33
CA ALA A 65 4.11 -0.01 -12.42
C ALA A 65 5.23 0.01 -13.48
N ALA A 66 4.93 0.51 -14.68
CA ALA A 66 5.91 0.68 -15.76
C ALA A 66 7.08 1.57 -15.33
N PHE A 67 6.79 2.69 -14.63
CA PHE A 67 7.84 3.54 -14.08
C PHE A 67 8.64 2.84 -12.98
N GLY A 68 7.99 2.07 -12.10
CA GLY A 68 8.71 1.24 -11.12
C GLY A 68 9.69 0.29 -11.80
N LEU A 69 9.23 -0.42 -12.85
CA LEU A 69 10.05 -1.36 -13.62
C LEU A 69 11.27 -0.70 -14.27
N SER A 70 11.15 0.55 -14.73
CA SER A 70 12.31 1.26 -15.28
C SER A 70 13.41 1.53 -14.25
N GLN A 71 13.03 1.73 -12.99
CA GLN A 71 14.00 1.93 -11.90
C GLN A 71 14.79 0.66 -11.58
N HIS A 72 14.27 -0.52 -11.92
CA HIS A 72 14.96 -1.80 -11.78
C HIS A 72 15.91 -2.11 -12.97
N GLY A 73 15.78 -1.40 -14.09
CA GLY A 73 16.65 -1.58 -15.25
C GLY A 73 16.70 -3.02 -15.74
N GLY A 74 17.90 -3.57 -15.88
CA GLY A 74 18.12 -4.95 -16.36
C GLY A 74 17.46 -6.04 -15.51
N ASP A 75 17.17 -5.80 -14.24
CA ASP A 75 16.49 -6.79 -13.39
C ASP A 75 15.00 -6.95 -13.76
N ALA A 76 14.43 -5.98 -14.48
CA ALA A 76 13.07 -6.01 -15.00
C ALA A 76 12.90 -6.80 -16.31
N ARG A 77 13.93 -7.54 -16.77
CA ARG A 77 13.85 -8.42 -17.96
C ARG A 77 12.62 -9.35 -17.98
N PRO A 78 12.18 -9.96 -16.86
CA PRO A 78 10.98 -10.80 -16.88
C PRO A 78 9.72 -10.04 -17.35
N ALA A 79 9.69 -8.71 -17.18
CA ALA A 79 8.53 -7.87 -17.46
C ALA A 79 8.42 -7.45 -18.92
N ILE A 80 9.39 -7.79 -19.77
CA ILE A 80 9.42 -7.39 -21.19
C ILE A 80 8.09 -7.71 -21.91
N PRO A 81 7.50 -8.92 -21.82
CA PRO A 81 6.26 -9.21 -22.53
C PRO A 81 5.09 -8.34 -22.07
N ALA A 82 5.01 -8.03 -20.77
CA ALA A 82 3.96 -7.19 -20.21
C ALA A 82 4.14 -5.72 -20.61
N LEU A 83 5.38 -5.22 -20.60
CA LEU A 83 5.72 -3.87 -21.05
C LEU A 83 5.45 -3.69 -22.56
N VAL A 84 5.75 -4.70 -23.37
CA VAL A 84 5.43 -4.72 -24.81
C VAL A 84 3.92 -4.64 -25.05
N ALA A 85 3.11 -5.36 -24.25
CA ALA A 85 1.66 -5.24 -24.33
C ALA A 85 1.19 -3.82 -23.92
N ALA A 86 1.80 -3.24 -22.89
CA ALA A 86 1.46 -1.91 -22.38
C ALA A 86 1.81 -0.76 -23.34
N LEU A 87 2.72 -0.96 -24.31
CA LEU A 87 2.95 -0.01 -25.41
C LEU A 87 1.71 0.24 -26.27
N ARG A 88 0.74 -0.69 -26.27
CA ARG A 88 -0.54 -0.56 -26.99
C ARG A 88 -1.63 0.09 -26.16
N SER A 89 -1.31 0.57 -24.94
CA SER A 89 -2.30 1.22 -24.08
C SER A 89 -2.84 2.49 -24.73
N ASN A 90 -4.12 2.77 -24.52
CA ASN A 90 -4.72 4.05 -24.93
C ASN A 90 -4.21 5.22 -24.08
N ASP A 91 -3.72 4.94 -22.87
CA ASP A 91 -3.18 5.94 -21.96
C ASP A 91 -1.74 6.33 -22.35
N ALA A 92 -1.51 7.65 -22.50
CA ALA A 92 -0.22 8.16 -22.95
C ALA A 92 0.90 7.95 -21.92
N LEU A 93 0.60 8.04 -20.62
CA LEU A 93 1.60 7.82 -19.56
C LEU A 93 2.00 6.36 -19.48
N VAL A 94 1.05 5.44 -19.63
CA VAL A 94 1.34 4.01 -19.70
C VAL A 94 2.28 3.70 -20.87
N ARG A 95 2.00 4.22 -22.07
CA ARG A 95 2.88 4.03 -23.24
C ARG A 95 4.27 4.61 -23.01
N GLN A 96 4.35 5.86 -22.56
CA GLN A 96 5.60 6.56 -22.31
C GLN A 96 6.48 5.82 -21.28
N ASN A 97 5.90 5.46 -20.13
CA ASN A 97 6.64 4.78 -19.07
C ASN A 97 7.04 3.36 -19.49
N SER A 98 6.23 2.69 -20.30
CA SER A 98 6.57 1.36 -20.82
C SER A 98 7.76 1.42 -21.79
N ALA A 99 7.78 2.40 -22.70
CA ALA A 99 8.93 2.63 -23.57
C ALA A 99 10.19 2.97 -22.78
N LEU A 100 10.05 3.80 -21.74
CA LEU A 100 11.14 4.16 -20.84
C LEU A 100 11.69 2.95 -20.07
N ALA A 101 10.82 2.07 -19.57
CA ALA A 101 11.22 0.83 -18.90
C ALA A 101 11.95 -0.14 -19.84
N LEU A 102 11.45 -0.32 -21.06
CA LEU A 102 12.11 -1.14 -22.08
C LEU A 102 13.51 -0.58 -22.43
N GLY A 103 13.65 0.74 -22.53
CA GLY A 103 14.95 1.39 -22.71
C GLY A 103 15.91 1.17 -21.53
N ALA A 104 15.40 1.20 -20.29
CA ALA A 104 16.19 0.95 -19.09
C ALA A 104 16.62 -0.52 -18.93
N ILE A 105 15.82 -1.47 -19.43
CA ILE A 105 16.19 -2.90 -19.50
C ILE A 105 17.36 -3.11 -20.47
N GLY A 106 17.39 -2.37 -21.58
CA GLY A 106 18.51 -2.34 -22.51
C GLY A 106 18.41 -3.39 -23.63
N PRO A 107 19.52 -3.98 -24.10
CA PRO A 107 19.56 -4.83 -25.30
C PRO A 107 18.62 -6.03 -25.28
N ASP A 108 18.33 -6.57 -24.09
CA ASP A 108 17.39 -7.69 -23.92
C ASP A 108 15.96 -7.33 -24.37
N ALA A 109 15.60 -6.04 -24.34
CA ALA A 109 14.32 -5.52 -24.80
C ALA A 109 14.31 -5.12 -26.29
N ALA A 110 15.37 -5.40 -27.05
CA ALA A 110 15.47 -4.98 -28.46
C ALA A 110 14.32 -5.49 -29.34
N GLY A 111 13.74 -6.66 -29.02
CA GLY A 111 12.56 -7.19 -29.73
C GLY A 111 11.27 -6.38 -29.54
N ALA A 112 11.25 -5.40 -28.62
CA ALA A 112 10.09 -4.54 -28.42
C ALA A 112 9.87 -3.51 -29.54
N VAL A 113 10.86 -3.29 -30.41
CA VAL A 113 10.78 -2.32 -31.51
C VAL A 113 9.65 -2.63 -32.50
N ASP A 114 9.33 -3.91 -32.70
CA ASP A 114 8.25 -4.34 -33.60
C ASP A 114 6.84 -4.03 -33.05
N ALA A 115 6.76 -3.63 -31.79
CA ALA A 115 5.50 -3.33 -31.10
C ALA A 115 5.19 -1.83 -30.98
N LEU A 116 6.13 -0.94 -31.38
CA LEU A 116 5.96 0.51 -31.43
C LEU A 116 5.19 0.94 -32.68
#